data_AF-A0A618CUW7-F1
#
_entry.id   AF-A0A618CUW7-F1
#
_cell.length_a   1.000
_cell.length_b   1.000
_cell.length_c   1.000
_cell.angle_alpha   90.00
_cell.angle_beta   90.00
_cell.angle_gamma   90.00
#
_symmetry.space_group_name_H-M   'P 1'
#
loop_
_entity.id
_entity.type
_entity.pdbx_description
1 polymer ?
#
loop_
_entity_poly.entity_id
_entity_poly.type
_entity_poly.pdbx_seq_one_letter_code
_entity_poly.pdbx_strand_id
1 'polypeptide(L)'
;MKKILLITAIAASFATTSVNADTTAVLKVTGQLVVGGCTPELSGGGVVDYGTIRLATLSATDVNQLGTKDVSLSISCPSATKAAWTITDDRADTHPGASVISIANGDMTNSIVSDT
;
A
#
# COMPACT_ATOMS: atom_id res chain seq x y z
N MET A 1 89.61 17.29 -8.71
CA MET A 1 88.67 16.24 -8.25
C MET A 1 88.27 16.50 -6.79
N LYS A 2 87.25 17.34 -6.53
CA LYS A 2 86.76 17.63 -5.16
C LYS A 2 85.39 18.32 -5.08
N LYS A 3 84.74 18.62 -6.22
CA LYS A 3 83.44 19.31 -6.28
C LYS A 3 82.26 18.39 -6.61
N ILE A 4 82.51 17.10 -6.85
CA ILE A 4 81.50 16.14 -7.30
C ILE A 4 80.75 15.52 -6.10
N LEU A 5 81.28 15.62 -4.89
CA LEU A 5 80.70 15.01 -3.68
C LEU A 5 79.60 15.85 -3.01
N LEU A 6 79.36 17.09 -3.46
CA LEU A 6 78.36 17.97 -2.83
C LEU A 6 76.99 17.94 -3.53
N ILE A 7 76.89 17.36 -4.73
CA ILE A 7 75.67 17.38 -5.54
C ILE A 7 74.74 16.20 -5.17
N THR A 8 75.27 15.12 -4.61
CA THR A 8 74.49 13.95 -4.18
C THR A 8 73.70 14.17 -2.89
N ALA A 9 74.02 15.18 -2.09
CA ALA A 9 73.28 15.49 -0.86
C ALA A 9 71.97 16.27 -1.09
N ILE A 10 71.84 16.96 -2.23
CA ILE A 10 70.62 17.72 -2.56
C ILE A 10 69.57 16.82 -3.21
N ALA A 11 69.98 15.75 -3.89
CA ALA A 11 69.06 14.79 -4.51
C ALA A 11 68.23 13.98 -3.49
N ALA A 12 68.71 13.83 -2.25
CA ALA A 12 67.98 13.12 -1.19
C ALA A 12 66.84 13.95 -0.56
N SER A 13 66.77 15.26 -0.85
CA SER A 13 65.71 16.14 -0.35
C SER A 13 64.43 16.13 -1.20
N PHE A 14 64.43 15.39 -2.33
CA PHE A 14 63.24 15.11 -3.13
C PHE A 14 62.52 13.81 -2.73
N ALA A 15 62.83 13.26 -1.55
CA ALA A 15 61.93 12.31 -0.90
C ALA A 15 60.68 13.07 -0.43
N THR A 16 59.89 13.57 -1.37
CA THR A 16 58.51 13.96 -1.13
C THR A 16 57.83 12.71 -0.61
N THR A 17 57.53 12.71 0.69
CA THR A 17 56.59 11.79 1.27
C THR A 17 55.28 11.99 0.53
N SER A 18 55.00 11.12 -0.44
CA SER A 18 53.64 10.95 -0.95
C SER A 18 52.85 10.42 0.24
N VAL A 19 52.26 11.34 1.00
CA VAL A 19 51.16 11.02 1.89
C VAL A 19 50.12 10.41 0.96
N ASN A 20 50.02 9.09 0.98
CA ASN A 20 48.91 8.39 0.39
C ASN A 20 47.70 8.90 1.16
N ALA A 21 46.96 9.84 0.58
CA ALA A 21 45.63 10.14 1.03
C ALA A 21 44.89 8.81 0.99
N ASP A 22 44.50 8.29 2.15
CA ASP A 22 43.60 7.15 2.22
C ASP A 22 42.32 7.59 1.50
N THR A 23 42.14 7.11 0.26
CA THR A 23 41.08 7.51 -0.67
C THR A 23 39.74 6.89 -0.30
N THR A 24 39.48 6.70 0.99
CA THR A 24 38.28 6.03 1.45
C THR A 24 37.51 6.90 2.44
N ALA A 25 36.73 7.83 1.89
CA ALA A 25 35.63 8.42 2.65
C ALA A 25 34.52 7.36 2.79
N VAL A 26 34.27 6.89 4.00
CA VAL A 26 33.18 5.94 4.27
C VAL A 26 31.85 6.68 4.26
N LEU A 27 31.15 6.67 3.13
CA LEU A 27 29.78 7.17 3.02
C LEU A 27 28.80 6.13 3.57
N LYS A 28 28.27 6.37 4.77
CA LYS A 28 27.24 5.53 5.38
C LYS A 28 25.86 6.09 5.06
N VAL A 29 25.21 5.54 4.04
CA VAL A 29 23.80 5.84 3.74
C VAL A 29 22.93 4.90 4.57
N THR A 30 22.06 5.48 5.38
CA THR A 30 21.05 4.73 6.13
C THR A 30 19.69 5.09 5.57
N GLY A 31 18.94 4.10 5.11
CA GLY A 31 17.58 4.27 4.62
C GLY A 31 16.63 3.36 5.38
N GLN A 32 15.42 3.86 5.65
CA GLN A 32 14.33 3.08 6.22
C GLN A 32 13.32 2.79 5.10
N LEU A 33 13.03 1.50 4.85
CA LEU A 33 11.88 1.13 4.03
C LEU A 33 10.63 1.17 4.90
N VAL A 34 9.74 2.10 4.61
CA VAL A 34 8.39 2.10 5.18
C VAL A 34 7.48 1.39 4.17
N VAL A 35 7.16 0.14 4.44
CA VAL A 35 6.18 -0.63 3.66
C VAL A 35 4.79 -0.31 4.23
N GLY A 36 4.32 0.91 4.00
CA GLY A 36 2.97 1.31 4.41
C GLY A 36 1.95 0.74 3.43
N GLY A 37 1.17 -0.25 3.87
CA GLY A 37 0.05 -0.78 3.11
C GLY A 37 -1.12 0.21 3.03
N CYS A 38 -2.09 -0.08 2.16
CA CYS A 38 -3.36 0.65 2.16
C CYS A 38 -4.24 0.17 3.33
N THR A 39 -5.04 1.07 3.89
CA THR A 39 -6.01 0.78 4.94
C THR A 39 -7.42 0.86 4.34
N PRO A 40 -8.17 -0.24 4.27
CA PRO A 40 -9.57 -0.23 3.88
C PRO A 40 -10.47 0.16 5.07
N GLU A 41 -11.54 0.88 4.79
CA GLU A 41 -12.55 1.26 5.77
C GLU A 41 -13.94 1.18 5.12
N LEU A 42 -14.89 0.56 5.83
CA LEU A 42 -16.31 0.57 5.47
C LEU A 42 -17.05 1.57 6.36
N SER A 43 -17.92 2.38 5.76
CA SER A 43 -18.80 3.29 6.52
C SER A 43 -19.57 2.54 7.60
N GLY A 44 -19.70 3.14 8.79
CA GLY A 44 -20.38 2.51 9.92
C GLY A 44 -19.64 1.29 10.49
N GLY A 45 -18.35 1.12 10.18
CA GLY A 45 -17.55 -0.02 10.63
C GLY A 45 -17.93 -1.34 9.97
N GLY A 46 -18.57 -1.28 8.79
CA GLY A 46 -19.08 -2.46 8.09
C GLY A 46 -20.41 -3.00 8.63
N VAL A 47 -21.03 -2.31 9.59
CA VAL A 47 -22.35 -2.68 10.12
C VAL A 47 -23.44 -2.03 9.27
N VAL A 48 -24.30 -2.87 8.68
CA VAL A 48 -25.49 -2.43 7.96
C VAL A 48 -26.72 -2.67 8.84
N ASP A 49 -27.13 -1.66 9.59
CA ASP A 49 -28.29 -1.74 10.48
C ASP A 49 -29.59 -1.32 9.74
N TYR A 50 -30.53 -2.25 9.65
CA TYR A 50 -31.90 -2.01 9.13
C TYR A 50 -32.88 -1.54 10.22
N GLY A 51 -32.43 -1.46 11.48
CA GLY A 51 -33.22 -1.08 12.63
C GLY A 51 -34.15 -2.19 13.10
N THR A 52 -35.20 -1.80 13.82
CA THR A 52 -36.19 -2.75 14.35
C THR A 52 -37.21 -3.13 13.29
N ILE A 53 -37.26 -4.41 12.93
CA ILE A 53 -38.24 -4.97 11.99
C ILE A 53 -39.31 -5.73 12.79
N ARG A 54 -40.58 -5.40 12.56
CA ARG A 54 -41.70 -6.06 13.24
C ARG A 54 -42.06 -7.35 12.49
N LEU A 55 -42.02 -8.49 13.17
CA LEU A 55 -42.36 -9.78 12.54
C LEU A 55 -43.75 -9.78 11.89
N ALA A 56 -44.73 -9.09 12.49
CA ALA A 56 -46.08 -9.01 11.95
C ALA A 56 -46.18 -8.32 10.59
N THR A 57 -45.14 -7.61 10.14
CA THR A 57 -45.10 -6.96 8.82
C THR A 57 -44.37 -7.80 7.76
N LEU A 58 -43.88 -8.99 8.12
CA LEU A 58 -43.16 -9.88 7.21
C LEU A 58 -44.06 -11.01 6.72
N SER A 59 -43.95 -11.34 5.44
CA SER A 59 -44.53 -12.55 4.87
C SER A 59 -43.77 -13.79 5.34
N ALA A 60 -44.50 -14.85 5.66
CA ALA A 60 -43.91 -16.14 6.04
C ALA A 60 -43.45 -16.96 4.82
N THR A 61 -43.91 -16.61 3.62
CA THR A 61 -43.72 -17.39 2.39
C THR A 61 -43.02 -16.62 1.29
N ASP A 62 -43.14 -15.30 1.28
CA ASP A 62 -42.60 -14.45 0.22
C ASP A 62 -41.27 -13.80 0.63
N VAL A 63 -40.53 -13.32 -0.37
CA VAL A 63 -39.30 -12.54 -0.15
C VAL A 63 -39.66 -11.20 0.49
N ASN A 64 -39.07 -10.93 1.66
CA ASN A 64 -39.24 -9.67 2.36
C ASN A 64 -38.09 -8.71 2.04
N GLN A 65 -38.28 -7.79 1.10
CA GLN A 65 -37.29 -6.76 0.80
C GLN A 65 -37.28 -5.69 1.90
N LEU A 66 -36.14 -5.52 2.57
CA LEU A 66 -35.97 -4.61 3.72
C LEU A 66 -35.57 -3.18 3.34
N GLY A 67 -35.47 -2.91 2.03
CA GLY A 67 -34.94 -1.68 1.45
C GLY A 67 -33.45 -1.78 1.11
N THR A 68 -32.90 -0.72 0.54
CA THR A 68 -31.48 -0.63 0.15
C THR A 68 -30.72 0.23 1.16
N LYS A 69 -29.49 -0.17 1.47
CA LYS A 69 -28.55 0.60 2.29
C LYS A 69 -27.27 0.82 1.50
N ASP A 70 -26.83 2.06 1.46
CA ASP A 70 -25.55 2.40 0.86
C ASP A 70 -24.42 2.20 1.87
N VAL A 71 -23.36 1.54 1.42
CA VAL A 71 -22.13 1.35 2.18
C VAL A 71 -20.99 1.89 1.35
N SER A 72 -20.18 2.76 1.94
CA SER A 72 -18.99 3.31 1.28
C SER A 72 -17.74 2.53 1.70
N LEU A 73 -17.00 2.03 0.71
CA LEU A 73 -15.65 1.49 0.89
C LEU A 73 -14.62 2.57 0.54
N SER A 74 -13.78 2.92 1.51
CA SER A 74 -12.62 3.80 1.33
C SER A 74 -11.33 2.98 1.45
N ILE A 75 -10.35 3.24 0.58
CA ILE A 75 -9.02 2.62 0.64
C ILE A 75 -7.99 3.74 0.67
N SER A 76 -7.36 3.94 1.83
CA SER A 76 -6.36 5.00 2.03
C SER A 76 -4.95 4.43 1.94
N CYS A 77 -4.14 4.93 1.02
CA CYS A 77 -2.75 4.50 0.82
C CYS A 77 -1.79 5.67 1.10
N PRO A 78 -0.61 5.42 1.71
CA PRO A 78 0.37 6.48 1.99
C PRO A 78 1.06 7.03 0.73
N SER A 79 0.89 6.38 -0.42
CA SER A 79 1.39 6.82 -1.72
C SER A 79 0.49 6.29 -2.84
N ALA A 80 0.59 6.85 -4.05
CA ALA A 80 -0.19 6.42 -5.21
C ALA A 80 0.01 4.92 -5.48
N THR A 81 -1.02 4.13 -5.24
CA THR A 81 -0.97 2.66 -5.22
C THR A 81 -2.17 2.12 -5.99
N LYS A 82 -1.97 1.06 -6.79
CA LYS A 82 -3.07 0.31 -7.41
C LYS A 82 -3.73 -0.56 -6.34
N ALA A 83 -5.03 -0.45 -6.19
CA ALA A 83 -5.82 -1.27 -5.29
C ALA A 83 -6.89 -2.04 -6.07
N ALA A 84 -7.25 -3.21 -5.56
CA ALA A 84 -8.36 -4.02 -6.04
C ALA A 84 -9.10 -4.59 -4.84
N TRP A 85 -10.39 -4.86 -5.02
CA TRP A 85 -11.23 -5.49 -4.01
C TRP A 85 -12.27 -6.36 -4.70
N THR A 86 -12.81 -7.30 -3.93
CA THR A 86 -13.89 -8.19 -4.34
C THR A 86 -14.91 -8.26 -3.21
N ILE A 87 -16.14 -8.58 -3.56
CA ILE A 87 -17.20 -8.91 -2.60
C ILE A 87 -17.52 -10.38 -2.80
N THR A 88 -17.75 -11.10 -1.70
CA THR A 88 -18.12 -12.51 -1.71
C THR A 88 -19.33 -12.68 -0.80
N ASP A 89 -20.39 -13.33 -1.29
CA ASP A 89 -21.49 -13.81 -0.46
C ASP A 89 -21.13 -15.19 0.11
N ASP A 90 -20.91 -15.27 1.42
CA ASP A 90 -20.62 -16.52 2.12
C ASP A 90 -21.81 -17.50 2.11
N ARG A 91 -22.99 -17.06 1.65
CA ARG A 91 -24.22 -17.85 1.61
C ARG A 91 -25.00 -17.69 0.29
N ALA A 92 -24.26 -17.72 -0.81
CA ALA A 92 -24.79 -17.61 -2.17
C ALA A 92 -26.00 -18.53 -2.46
N ASP A 93 -26.03 -19.76 -1.90
CA ASP A 93 -27.14 -20.70 -2.06
C ASP A 93 -28.49 -20.20 -1.49
N THR A 94 -28.47 -19.11 -0.72
CA THR A 94 -29.68 -18.52 -0.11
C THR A 94 -30.05 -17.15 -0.68
N HIS A 95 -29.37 -16.75 -1.74
CA HIS A 95 -29.69 -15.58 -2.51
C HIS A 95 -31.10 -15.71 -3.14
N PRO A 96 -32.00 -14.73 -3.00
CA PRO A 96 -33.38 -14.80 -3.51
C PRO A 96 -33.51 -14.63 -5.03
N GLY A 97 -32.39 -14.65 -5.77
CA GLY A 97 -32.33 -14.61 -7.25
C GLY A 97 -32.34 -13.22 -7.88
N ALA A 98 -32.27 -12.14 -7.09
CA ALA A 98 -32.21 -10.77 -7.57
C ALA A 98 -30.89 -10.13 -7.11
N SER A 99 -30.16 -9.43 -7.98
CA SER A 99 -28.91 -8.75 -7.63
C SER A 99 -29.06 -7.95 -6.33
N VAL A 100 -28.40 -8.39 -5.27
CA VAL A 100 -28.53 -7.81 -3.92
C VAL A 100 -27.54 -6.66 -3.75
N ILE A 101 -26.42 -6.72 -4.47
CA ILE A 101 -25.35 -5.72 -4.37
C ILE A 101 -25.18 -5.01 -5.72
N SER A 102 -25.26 -3.68 -5.68
CA SER A 102 -24.92 -2.81 -6.81
C SER A 102 -23.80 -1.85 -6.39
N ILE A 103 -22.83 -1.65 -7.27
CA ILE A 103 -21.72 -0.72 -7.03
C ILE A 103 -21.92 0.50 -7.91
N ALA A 104 -22.06 1.65 -7.26
CA ALA A 104 -22.11 2.95 -7.91
C ALA A 104 -20.79 3.69 -7.68
N ASN A 105 -20.35 4.47 -8.68
CA ASN A 105 -19.18 5.35 -8.61
C ASN A 105 -17.83 4.68 -8.28
N GLY A 106 -17.67 3.39 -8.57
CA GLY A 106 -16.36 2.73 -8.52
C GLY A 106 -15.49 3.18 -9.70
N ASP A 107 -14.49 4.04 -9.46
CA ASP A 107 -13.40 4.26 -10.43
C ASP A 107 -12.45 3.08 -10.36
N MET A 108 -12.71 2.07 -11.18
CA MET A 108 -11.94 0.83 -11.19
C MET A 108 -11.52 0.48 -12.62
N THR A 109 -10.23 0.48 -12.88
CA THR A 109 -9.70 -0.21 -14.06
C THR A 109 -9.82 -1.72 -13.83
N ASN A 110 -10.66 -2.41 -14.62
CA ASN A 110 -10.72 -3.88 -14.70
C ASN A 110 -11.38 -4.62 -13.53
N SER A 111 -12.37 -4.03 -12.86
CA SER A 111 -13.12 -4.73 -11.80
C SER A 111 -14.18 -5.69 -12.33
N ILE A 112 -14.19 -6.87 -11.72
CA ILE A 112 -15.25 -7.85 -11.87
C ILE A 112 -16.09 -7.76 -10.59
N VAL A 113 -17.33 -7.33 -10.72
CA VAL A 113 -18.32 -7.40 -9.64
C VAL A 113 -19.21 -8.57 -10.00
N SER A 114 -19.16 -9.65 -9.23
CA SER A 114 -20.06 -10.77 -9.39
C SER A 114 -20.72 -11.07 -8.04
N ASP A 115 -22.03 -10.89 -7.98
CA ASP A 115 -22.91 -11.37 -6.90
C ASP A 115 -23.54 -12.73 -7.30
N THR A 116 -22.97 -13.38 -8.31
CA THR A 116 -23.38 -14.67 -8.88
C THR A 116 -22.17 -15.53 -9.15
#